data_AF-A0A6H1KCB5-F1
#
_entry.id   AF-A0A6H1KCB5-F1
#
_cell.length_a   1.000
_cell.length_b   1.000
_cell.length_c   1.000
_cell.angle_alpha   90.00
_cell.angle_beta   90.00
_cell.angle_gamma   90.00
#
_symmetry.space_group_name_H-M   'P 1'
#
loop_
_entity.id
_entity.type
_entity.pdbx_description
1 polymer ?
#
loop_
_entity_poly.entity_id
_entity_poly.type
_entity_poly.pdbx_seq_one_letter_code
_entity_poly.pdbx_strand_id
1 'polypeptide(L)'
;MTTTEVTGRPSPSALQHAGFVDVHYHVGPDAYLRRHTAATAGALYAGHGGWVVLKNHLGSTAAQAWEARQQGLPVSGSIVLNALAGGFDARAVEQAVIQHGEDSGLRLIVHLPTVTGRTHRSRLTRTPSHPLLAGGLRPLTVADDSRVLRTEVREILRAARDLPVVVSTGHADAHEVRLLVDEAVRLDLPRLMLNQPANPMTGLTCKDLVEVAAAEQVWTEQTALTRLLDYQDLTDFADVLSLLPRVVYSSDLGQPSQMDIGPWLEWSRSSFRQAELTPERIVEITRTEPLKMLSL
;
A
#
# COMPACT_ATOMS: atom_id res chain seq x y z
N MET A 1 -32.42 -33.89 6.50
CA MET A 1 -31.07 -33.31 6.39
C MET A 1 -31.16 -32.17 5.41
N THR A 2 -31.40 -30.95 5.91
CA THR A 2 -31.48 -29.73 5.13
C THR A 2 -30.07 -29.24 4.87
N THR A 3 -29.64 -29.33 3.61
CA THR A 3 -28.41 -28.73 3.10
C THR A 3 -28.52 -27.22 3.24
N THR A 4 -27.77 -26.66 4.19
CA THR A 4 -27.51 -25.22 4.27
C THR A 4 -26.57 -24.88 3.12
N GLU A 5 -27.09 -24.25 2.07
CA GLU A 5 -26.26 -23.60 1.06
C GLU A 5 -25.44 -22.51 1.75
N VAL A 6 -24.12 -22.70 1.82
CA VAL A 6 -23.19 -21.63 2.16
C VAL A 6 -23.09 -20.70 0.95
N THR A 7 -24.07 -19.82 0.80
CA THR A 7 -24.04 -18.70 -0.14
C THR A 7 -23.26 -17.54 0.49
N GLY A 8 -21.96 -17.74 0.67
CA GLY A 8 -21.06 -16.74 1.26
C GLY A 8 -20.30 -15.95 0.20
N ARG A 9 -20.98 -15.26 -0.73
CA ARG A 9 -20.33 -14.08 -1.35
C ARG A 9 -20.44 -12.95 -0.33
N PRO A 10 -19.34 -12.32 0.09
CA PRO A 10 -19.43 -11.02 0.74
C PRO A 10 -20.24 -10.10 -0.20
N SER A 11 -21.35 -9.56 0.28
CA SER A 11 -22.12 -8.63 -0.54
C SER A 11 -21.25 -7.39 -0.83
N PRO A 12 -21.31 -6.78 -2.03
CA PRO A 12 -20.71 -5.48 -2.33
C PRO A 12 -21.04 -4.38 -1.30
N SER A 13 -22.04 -4.60 -0.44
CA SER A 13 -22.43 -3.69 0.63
C SER A 13 -21.35 -3.51 1.70
N ALA A 14 -20.48 -4.50 2.00
CA ALA A 14 -19.50 -4.37 3.09
C ALA A 14 -18.52 -3.20 2.86
N LEU A 15 -18.12 -2.97 1.62
CA LEU A 15 -17.25 -1.85 1.23
C LEU A 15 -17.96 -0.49 1.34
N GLN A 16 -19.25 -0.43 1.02
CA GLN A 16 -20.03 0.82 1.08
C GLN A 16 -20.14 1.36 2.52
N HIS A 17 -20.09 0.48 3.52
CA HIS A 17 -20.19 0.83 4.93
C HIS A 17 -18.85 1.14 5.61
N ALA A 18 -17.71 0.93 4.95
CA ALA A 18 -16.42 1.27 5.54
C ALA A 18 -16.31 2.78 5.75
N GLY A 19 -16.03 3.21 6.99
CA GLY A 19 -15.83 4.61 7.36
C GLY A 19 -14.46 5.15 6.94
N PHE A 20 -13.49 4.28 6.70
CA PHE A 20 -12.15 4.60 6.17
C PHE A 20 -11.50 3.35 5.55
N VAL A 21 -10.45 3.55 4.77
CA VAL A 21 -9.65 2.49 4.15
C VAL A 21 -8.17 2.72 4.44
N ASP A 22 -7.52 1.78 5.12
CA ASP A 22 -6.08 1.75 5.25
C ASP A 22 -5.46 0.92 4.12
N VAL A 23 -4.85 1.58 3.14
CA VAL A 23 -4.31 0.89 1.96
C VAL A 23 -2.96 0.22 2.20
N HIS A 24 -2.41 0.28 3.41
CA HIS A 24 -1.07 -0.19 3.69
C HIS A 24 -0.91 -0.62 5.15
N TYR A 25 -1.26 -1.88 5.46
CA TYR A 25 -0.99 -2.48 6.76
C TYR A 25 -0.23 -3.79 6.64
N HIS A 26 0.82 -3.96 7.44
CA HIS A 26 1.65 -5.16 7.38
C HIS A 26 1.13 -6.28 8.27
N VAL A 27 1.00 -7.48 7.73
CA VAL A 27 0.56 -8.69 8.45
C VAL A 27 1.53 -9.85 8.27
N GLY A 28 1.50 -10.78 9.22
CA GLY A 28 2.22 -12.04 9.12
C GLY A 28 1.50 -13.08 8.23
N PRO A 29 2.24 -14.05 7.65
CA PRO A 29 3.69 -14.14 7.65
C PRO A 29 4.33 -13.05 6.75
N ASP A 30 5.48 -12.56 7.19
CA ASP A 30 6.27 -11.53 6.49
C ASP A 30 7.77 -11.80 6.72
N ALA A 31 8.66 -11.10 6.03
CA ALA A 31 10.10 -11.19 6.19
C ALA A 31 10.56 -10.74 7.59
N TYR A 32 9.74 -9.91 8.25
CA TYR A 32 9.94 -9.46 9.62
C TYR A 32 8.75 -9.86 10.49
N LEU A 33 8.97 -10.02 11.79
CA LEU A 33 7.88 -10.29 12.73
C LEU A 33 6.83 -9.17 12.68
N ARG A 34 5.55 -9.57 12.64
CA ARG A 34 4.39 -8.67 12.60
C ARG A 34 3.49 -8.88 13.80
N ARG A 35 2.78 -7.81 14.15
CA ARG A 35 1.87 -7.79 15.30
C ARG A 35 0.70 -8.75 15.09
N HIS A 36 0.12 -8.75 13.90
CA HIS A 36 -1.13 -9.46 13.61
C HIS A 36 -1.03 -10.35 12.37
N THR A 37 -1.90 -11.36 12.34
CA THR A 37 -2.24 -12.11 11.13
C THR A 37 -3.27 -11.34 10.30
N ALA A 38 -3.52 -11.78 9.06
CA ALA A 38 -4.59 -11.26 8.22
C ALA A 38 -5.96 -11.27 8.92
N ALA A 39 -6.31 -12.39 9.59
CA ALA A 39 -7.60 -12.53 10.27
C ALA A 39 -7.71 -11.61 11.49
N THR A 40 -6.66 -11.54 12.32
CA THR A 40 -6.65 -10.66 13.50
C THR A 40 -6.73 -9.19 13.10
N ALA A 41 -5.94 -8.76 12.11
CA ALA A 41 -6.01 -7.39 11.59
C ALA A 41 -7.41 -7.11 11.03
N GLY A 42 -7.95 -7.98 10.16
CA GLY A 42 -9.28 -7.83 9.59
C GLY A 42 -10.38 -7.65 10.66
N ALA A 43 -10.35 -8.44 11.73
CA ALA A 43 -11.30 -8.32 12.83
C ALA A 43 -11.18 -6.97 13.57
N LEU A 44 -9.95 -6.48 13.79
CA LEU A 44 -9.71 -5.18 14.42
C LEU A 44 -10.20 -4.03 13.54
N TYR A 45 -9.91 -4.05 12.22
CA TYR A 45 -10.44 -3.05 11.30
C TYR A 45 -11.97 -3.10 11.25
N ALA A 46 -12.58 -4.29 11.22
CA ALA A 46 -14.03 -4.44 11.28
C ALA A 46 -14.64 -3.80 12.53
N GLY A 47 -14.03 -4.02 13.71
CA GLY A 47 -14.46 -3.42 14.98
C GLY A 47 -14.38 -1.88 15.00
N HIS A 48 -13.55 -1.30 14.14
CA HIS A 48 -13.44 0.15 13.95
C HIS A 48 -14.21 0.67 12.72
N GLY A 49 -14.95 -0.20 12.01
CA GLY A 49 -15.66 0.16 10.78
C GLY A 49 -14.74 0.52 9.61
N GLY A 50 -13.51 0.01 9.60
CA GLY A 50 -12.53 0.25 8.55
C GLY A 50 -12.38 -0.93 7.59
N TRP A 51 -11.81 -0.64 6.42
CA TRP A 51 -11.29 -1.64 5.48
C TRP A 51 -9.76 -1.57 5.44
N VAL A 52 -9.09 -2.69 5.15
CA VAL A 52 -7.62 -2.73 5.09
C VAL A 52 -7.10 -3.48 3.86
N VAL A 53 -6.04 -2.95 3.26
CA VAL A 53 -5.20 -3.67 2.29
C VAL A 53 -3.98 -4.22 3.01
N LEU A 54 -3.84 -5.55 2.96
CA LEU A 54 -2.81 -6.31 3.66
C LEU A 54 -1.53 -6.35 2.82
N LYS A 55 -0.38 -6.15 3.45
CA LYS A 55 0.95 -6.23 2.82
C LYS A 55 1.90 -7.15 3.59
N ASN A 56 2.79 -7.81 2.86
CA ASN A 56 4.01 -8.39 3.38
C ASN A 56 5.16 -8.23 2.34
N HIS A 57 6.40 -8.39 2.75
CA HIS A 57 7.63 -8.31 1.96
C HIS A 57 8.06 -9.66 1.37
N LEU A 58 7.36 -10.76 1.67
CA LEU A 58 7.64 -12.10 1.13
C LEU A 58 6.97 -12.33 -0.22
N GLY A 59 5.91 -11.59 -0.55
CA GLY A 59 5.20 -11.68 -1.82
C GLY A 59 3.76 -11.25 -1.71
N SER A 60 2.83 -12.17 -2.00
CA SER A 60 1.40 -11.90 -2.08
C SER A 60 0.68 -12.18 -0.75
N THR A 61 -0.23 -11.29 -0.37
CA THR A 61 -1.24 -11.51 0.69
C THR A 61 -2.60 -11.89 0.12
N ALA A 62 -2.74 -11.99 -1.21
CA ALA A 62 -4.03 -12.18 -1.89
C ALA A 62 -4.81 -13.40 -1.37
N ALA A 63 -4.17 -14.56 -1.26
CA ALA A 63 -4.80 -15.78 -0.75
C ALA A 63 -5.20 -15.65 0.74
N GLN A 64 -4.39 -14.96 1.56
CA GLN A 64 -4.74 -14.72 2.98
C GLN A 64 -5.92 -13.76 3.12
N ALA A 65 -5.98 -12.75 2.26
CA ALA A 65 -7.09 -11.81 2.22
C ALA A 65 -8.37 -12.50 1.75
N TRP A 66 -8.28 -13.36 0.73
CA TRP A 66 -9.41 -14.19 0.28
C TRP A 66 -9.95 -15.06 1.41
N GLU A 67 -9.10 -15.84 2.09
CA GLU A 67 -9.50 -16.69 3.21
C GLU A 67 -10.20 -15.89 4.33
N ALA A 68 -9.66 -14.72 4.67
CA ALA A 68 -10.23 -13.84 5.68
C ALA A 68 -11.58 -13.22 5.24
N ARG A 69 -11.76 -12.90 3.95
CA ARG A 69 -13.06 -12.45 3.42
C ARG A 69 -14.12 -13.55 3.45
N GLN A 70 -13.73 -14.82 3.30
CA GLN A 70 -14.65 -15.95 3.49
C GLN A 70 -15.22 -16.00 4.92
N GLN A 71 -14.55 -15.36 5.88
CA GLN A 71 -15.00 -15.17 7.26
C GLN A 71 -15.74 -13.83 7.48
N GLY A 72 -16.03 -13.09 6.42
CA GLY A 72 -16.73 -11.80 6.46
C GLY A 72 -15.84 -10.61 6.85
N LEU A 73 -14.52 -10.74 6.83
CA LEU A 73 -13.60 -9.67 7.25
C LEU A 73 -13.34 -8.65 6.12
N PRO A 74 -13.17 -7.35 6.43
CA PRO A 74 -13.03 -6.27 5.45
C PRO A 74 -11.58 -6.10 4.97
N VAL A 75 -11.07 -7.11 4.25
CA VAL A 75 -9.66 -7.16 3.85
C VAL A 75 -9.47 -7.33 2.33
N SER A 76 -8.46 -6.64 1.80
CA SER A 76 -7.96 -6.80 0.44
C SER A 76 -6.48 -7.18 0.44
N GLY A 77 -6.03 -7.83 -0.64
CA GLY A 77 -4.63 -8.24 -0.79
C GLY A 77 -3.76 -7.19 -1.48
N SER A 78 -2.47 -7.42 -1.40
CA SER A 78 -1.43 -6.81 -2.23
C SER A 78 -0.37 -7.86 -2.57
N ILE A 79 0.52 -7.53 -3.50
CA ILE A 79 1.75 -8.28 -3.76
C ILE A 79 2.94 -7.31 -3.78
N VAL A 80 4.05 -7.71 -3.17
CA VAL A 80 5.32 -6.98 -3.23
C VAL A 80 6.33 -7.73 -4.11
N LEU A 81 6.80 -7.07 -5.17
CA LEU A 81 7.70 -7.63 -6.18
C LEU A 81 9.18 -7.57 -5.78
N ASN A 82 9.49 -7.95 -4.53
CA ASN A 82 10.88 -8.11 -4.08
C ASN A 82 11.55 -9.28 -4.80
N ALA A 83 12.89 -9.31 -4.85
CA ALA A 83 13.62 -10.39 -5.52
C ALA A 83 13.26 -11.79 -4.99
N LEU A 84 13.02 -11.94 -3.67
CA LEU A 84 12.60 -13.21 -3.07
C LEU A 84 11.19 -13.64 -3.51
N ALA A 85 10.32 -12.69 -3.85
CA ALA A 85 8.93 -12.90 -4.24
C ALA A 85 8.75 -13.19 -5.75
N GLY A 86 9.85 -13.40 -6.49
CA GLY A 86 9.83 -13.57 -7.94
C GLY A 86 10.22 -12.31 -8.73
N GLY A 87 10.44 -11.17 -8.06
CA GLY A 87 10.86 -9.93 -8.71
C GLY A 87 9.84 -9.45 -9.76
N PHE A 88 10.32 -9.09 -10.94
CA PHE A 88 9.49 -8.53 -12.02
C PHE A 88 8.80 -9.59 -12.90
N ASP A 89 8.65 -10.83 -12.43
CA ASP A 89 7.92 -11.85 -13.19
C ASP A 89 6.41 -11.54 -13.23
N ALA A 90 5.89 -11.23 -14.42
CA ALA A 90 4.47 -10.91 -14.61
C ALA A 90 3.53 -12.03 -14.15
N ARG A 91 3.98 -13.30 -14.17
CA ARG A 91 3.18 -14.44 -13.70
C ARG A 91 2.88 -14.36 -12.21
N ALA A 92 3.76 -13.73 -11.41
CA ALA A 92 3.51 -13.50 -10.00
C ALA A 92 2.34 -12.52 -9.80
N VAL A 93 2.23 -11.50 -10.65
CA VAL A 93 1.12 -10.54 -10.65
C VAL A 93 -0.17 -11.22 -11.08
N GLU A 94 -0.16 -11.97 -12.19
CA GLU A 94 -1.33 -12.73 -12.67
C GLU A 94 -1.85 -13.71 -11.60
N GLN A 95 -0.95 -14.48 -10.99
CA GLN A 95 -1.31 -15.40 -9.91
C GLN A 95 -1.94 -14.66 -8.72
N ALA A 96 -1.38 -13.51 -8.32
CA ALA A 96 -1.92 -12.72 -7.22
C ALA A 96 -3.30 -12.12 -7.55
N VAL A 97 -3.53 -11.69 -8.80
CA VAL A 97 -4.85 -11.22 -9.26
C VAL A 97 -5.88 -12.35 -9.17
N ILE A 98 -5.53 -13.55 -9.67
CA ILE A 98 -6.41 -14.72 -9.61
C ILE A 98 -6.74 -15.10 -8.16
N GLN A 99 -5.74 -15.11 -7.28
CA GLN A 99 -5.92 -15.40 -5.85
C GLN A 99 -6.71 -14.31 -5.12
N HIS A 100 -6.58 -13.06 -5.54
CA HIS A 100 -7.29 -11.94 -4.91
C HIS A 100 -8.78 -12.02 -5.20
N GLY A 101 -9.17 -12.56 -6.34
CA GLY A 101 -10.56 -12.86 -6.67
C GLY A 101 -11.41 -11.61 -6.92
N GLU A 102 -12.53 -11.81 -7.61
CA GLU A 102 -13.50 -10.74 -7.90
C GLU A 102 -14.36 -10.40 -6.67
N ASP A 103 -14.39 -11.28 -5.66
CA ASP A 103 -15.19 -11.14 -4.44
C ASP A 103 -14.76 -9.96 -3.57
N SER A 104 -13.52 -9.49 -3.71
CA SER A 104 -13.04 -8.31 -2.98
C SER A 104 -13.78 -7.03 -3.38
N GLY A 105 -14.30 -6.94 -4.61
CA GLY A 105 -14.86 -5.70 -5.18
C GLY A 105 -13.86 -4.53 -5.30
N LEU A 106 -12.58 -4.78 -5.02
CA LEU A 106 -11.48 -3.83 -5.03
C LEU A 106 -10.30 -4.41 -5.79
N ARG A 107 -9.49 -3.54 -6.37
CA ARG A 107 -8.24 -3.86 -7.05
C ARG A 107 -7.18 -4.34 -6.07
N LEU A 108 -6.33 -5.26 -6.54
CA LEU A 108 -5.11 -5.67 -5.85
C LEU A 108 -4.06 -4.54 -5.96
N ILE A 109 -3.31 -4.26 -4.90
CA ILE A 109 -2.14 -3.38 -5.01
C ILE A 109 -0.90 -4.20 -5.37
N VAL A 110 -0.21 -3.82 -6.45
CA VAL A 110 1.06 -4.40 -6.89
C VAL A 110 2.18 -3.42 -6.54
N HIS A 111 2.91 -3.69 -5.47
CA HIS A 111 4.07 -2.90 -5.09
C HIS A 111 5.31 -3.36 -5.86
N LEU A 112 5.93 -2.42 -6.58
CA LEU A 112 7.30 -2.54 -7.04
C LEU A 112 8.26 -2.72 -5.83
N PRO A 113 9.53 -3.11 -6.04
CA PRO A 113 10.43 -3.51 -4.96
C PRO A 113 10.49 -2.55 -3.77
N THR A 114 10.45 -3.10 -2.57
CA THR A 114 10.61 -2.37 -1.30
C THR A 114 11.95 -2.67 -0.63
N VAL A 115 12.74 -3.57 -1.19
CA VAL A 115 14.15 -3.78 -0.81
C VAL A 115 15.02 -3.43 -2.01
N THR A 116 15.60 -2.23 -1.97
CA THR A 116 16.32 -1.64 -3.11
C THR A 116 17.84 -1.59 -2.91
N GLY A 117 18.33 -1.93 -1.71
CA GLY A 117 19.75 -1.89 -1.37
C GLY A 117 20.28 -0.47 -1.09
N ARG A 118 19.43 0.55 -1.21
CA ARG A 118 19.76 1.93 -0.86
C ARG A 118 20.05 2.05 0.62
N THR A 119 21.08 2.82 0.95
CA THR A 119 21.50 3.01 2.33
C THR A 119 20.54 3.95 3.05
N HIS A 120 19.66 3.37 3.88
CA HIS A 120 18.89 4.10 4.88
C HIS A 120 18.89 3.33 6.19
N ARG A 121 19.36 3.96 7.27
CA ARG A 121 19.29 3.37 8.59
C ARG A 121 17.90 3.62 9.16
N SER A 122 17.03 2.63 8.98
CA SER A 122 15.68 2.69 9.54
C SER A 122 15.72 2.83 11.06
N ARG A 123 14.85 3.70 11.60
CA ARG A 123 14.57 3.84 13.05
C ARG A 123 13.72 2.69 13.61
N LEU A 124 13.22 1.80 12.76
CA LEU A 124 12.53 0.58 13.16
C LEU A 124 13.51 -0.54 13.51
N THR A 125 13.29 -1.18 14.65
CA THR A 125 13.84 -2.51 14.91
C THR A 125 13.16 -3.53 14.01
N ARG A 126 13.93 -4.23 13.19
CA ARG A 126 13.45 -5.30 12.31
C ARG A 126 13.99 -6.64 12.79
N THR A 127 13.11 -7.50 13.28
CA THR A 127 13.44 -8.87 13.65
C THR A 127 13.05 -9.79 12.49
N PRO A 128 14.00 -10.48 11.82
CA PRO A 128 13.67 -11.47 10.80
C PRO A 128 12.73 -12.53 11.35
N SER A 129 11.74 -12.93 10.56
CA SER A 129 10.76 -13.95 10.97
C SER A 129 11.28 -15.39 10.83
N HIS A 130 12.36 -15.59 10.08
CA HIS A 130 12.92 -16.90 9.76
C HIS A 130 14.45 -16.85 9.63
N PRO A 131 15.20 -17.90 10.03
CA PRO A 131 16.67 -17.92 9.94
C PRO A 131 17.23 -17.69 8.52
N LEU A 132 16.52 -18.14 7.48
CA LEU A 132 16.92 -17.90 6.08
C LEU A 132 16.92 -16.41 5.68
N LEU A 133 16.30 -15.54 6.50
CA LEU A 133 16.22 -14.11 6.26
C LEU A 133 17.24 -13.32 7.08
N ALA A 134 18.11 -13.99 7.86
CA ALA A 134 19.11 -13.33 8.70
C ALA A 134 20.09 -12.45 7.89
N GLY A 135 20.37 -12.82 6.64
CA GLY A 135 21.19 -12.04 5.72
C GLY A 135 20.46 -10.88 5.02
N GLY A 136 19.18 -10.68 5.32
CA GLY A 136 18.32 -9.74 4.60
C GLY A 136 17.82 -10.26 3.25
N LEU A 137 17.05 -9.44 2.56
CA LEU A 137 16.52 -9.73 1.23
C LEU A 137 17.45 -9.17 0.16
N ARG A 138 17.60 -9.89 -0.97
CA ARG A 138 18.37 -9.41 -2.11
C ARG A 138 17.75 -8.12 -2.67
N PRO A 139 18.54 -7.07 -2.92
CA PRO A 139 18.02 -5.81 -3.43
C PRO A 139 17.58 -5.93 -4.90
N LEU A 140 16.57 -5.15 -5.26
CA LEU A 140 16.06 -5.00 -6.62
C LEU A 140 15.57 -3.56 -6.83
N THR A 141 15.94 -2.95 -7.94
CA THR A 141 15.59 -1.57 -8.31
C THR A 141 14.77 -1.57 -9.60
N VAL A 142 13.91 -0.56 -9.77
CA VAL A 142 13.07 -0.45 -10.98
C VAL A 142 13.84 0.08 -12.18
N ALA A 143 14.92 0.82 -11.95
CA ALA A 143 15.86 1.23 -12.98
C ALA A 143 17.10 0.32 -13.00
N ASP A 144 17.74 0.25 -14.17
CA ASP A 144 19.04 -0.38 -14.36
C ASP A 144 20.21 0.58 -14.09
N ASP A 145 21.44 0.11 -14.34
CA ASP A 145 22.66 0.89 -14.13
C ASP A 145 22.78 2.10 -15.07
N SER A 146 22.03 2.11 -16.18
CA SER A 146 21.91 3.25 -17.10
C SER A 146 20.83 4.25 -16.67
N ARG A 147 20.23 4.07 -15.48
CA ARG A 147 19.21 4.95 -14.90
C ARG A 147 17.95 5.04 -15.76
N VAL A 148 17.63 3.98 -16.51
CA VAL A 148 16.37 3.83 -17.26
C VAL A 148 15.53 2.69 -16.68
N LEU A 149 14.21 2.75 -16.83
CA LEU A 149 13.34 1.67 -16.37
C LEU A 149 13.69 0.36 -17.07
N ARG A 150 13.84 -0.70 -16.27
CA ARG A 150 14.01 -2.07 -16.75
C ARG A 150 12.82 -2.46 -17.63
N THR A 151 13.09 -3.29 -18.63
CA THR A 151 12.07 -3.75 -19.60
C THR A 151 10.90 -4.42 -18.89
N GLU A 152 11.18 -5.27 -17.92
CA GLU A 152 10.20 -6.04 -17.16
C GLU A 152 9.27 -5.13 -16.34
N VAL A 153 9.79 -4.01 -15.83
CA VAL A 153 8.97 -2.99 -15.14
C VAL A 153 7.99 -2.35 -16.12
N ARG A 154 8.45 -2.00 -17.32
CA ARG A 154 7.57 -1.43 -18.37
C ARG A 154 6.51 -2.43 -18.81
N GLU A 155 6.84 -3.71 -18.86
CA GLU A 155 5.88 -4.78 -19.17
C GLU A 155 4.82 -4.92 -18.08
N ILE A 156 5.20 -4.87 -16.80
CA ILE A 156 4.24 -4.85 -15.68
C ILE A 156 3.32 -3.62 -15.77
N LEU A 157 3.88 -2.42 -16.02
CA LEU A 157 3.08 -1.20 -16.16
C LEU A 157 2.11 -1.28 -17.35
N ARG A 158 2.53 -1.89 -18.46
CA ARG A 158 1.65 -2.12 -19.62
C ARG A 158 0.54 -3.10 -19.27
N ALA A 159 0.86 -4.24 -18.67
CA ALA A 159 -0.13 -5.25 -18.27
C ALA A 159 -1.12 -4.71 -17.23
N ALA A 160 -0.67 -3.83 -16.33
CA ALA A 160 -1.50 -3.22 -15.30
C ALA A 160 -2.67 -2.37 -15.84
N ARG A 161 -2.63 -1.96 -17.12
CA ARG A 161 -3.77 -1.28 -17.77
C ARG A 161 -4.97 -2.20 -17.92
N ASP A 162 -4.71 -3.46 -18.24
CA ASP A 162 -5.73 -4.45 -18.55
C ASP A 162 -6.08 -5.33 -17.34
N LEU A 163 -5.35 -5.18 -16.23
CA LEU A 163 -5.56 -5.92 -14.99
C LEU A 163 -6.31 -5.09 -13.94
N PRO A 164 -7.07 -5.72 -13.03
CA PRO A 164 -7.74 -5.05 -11.92
C PRO A 164 -6.75 -4.72 -10.79
N VAL A 165 -5.71 -3.94 -11.10
CA VAL A 165 -4.62 -3.62 -10.17
C VAL A 165 -4.41 -2.11 -10.01
N VAL A 166 -3.78 -1.74 -8.90
CA VAL A 166 -3.09 -0.46 -8.71
C VAL A 166 -1.60 -0.77 -8.66
N VAL A 167 -0.79 -0.04 -9.42
CA VAL A 167 0.66 -0.17 -9.31
C VAL A 167 1.16 0.80 -8.26
N SER A 168 2.02 0.33 -7.37
CA SER A 168 2.63 1.12 -6.31
C SER A 168 4.14 1.19 -6.55
N THR A 169 4.74 2.38 -6.40
CA THR A 169 6.15 2.62 -6.76
C THR A 169 7.17 1.86 -5.90
N GLY A 170 6.74 1.21 -4.81
CA GLY A 170 7.65 0.62 -3.84
C GLY A 170 8.58 1.66 -3.23
N HIS A 171 9.81 1.28 -2.90
CA HIS A 171 10.83 2.20 -2.38
C HIS A 171 11.76 2.73 -3.48
N ALA A 172 11.16 3.08 -4.63
CA ALA A 172 11.82 3.80 -5.71
C ALA A 172 12.40 5.14 -5.22
N ASP A 173 13.58 5.52 -5.72
CA ASP A 173 14.13 6.86 -5.45
C ASP A 173 13.39 7.96 -6.25
N ALA A 174 13.64 9.24 -5.94
CA ALA A 174 12.99 10.37 -6.62
C ALA A 174 13.12 10.34 -8.16
N HIS A 175 14.25 9.86 -8.70
CA HIS A 175 14.45 9.76 -10.15
C HIS A 175 13.62 8.62 -10.73
N GLU A 176 13.66 7.46 -10.09
CA GLU A 176 12.85 6.31 -10.47
C GLU A 176 11.36 6.60 -10.40
N VAL A 177 10.90 7.36 -9.39
CA VAL A 177 9.51 7.81 -9.28
C VAL A 177 9.13 8.64 -10.49
N ARG A 178 9.95 9.62 -10.90
CA ARG A 178 9.68 10.44 -12.10
C ARG A 178 9.62 9.59 -13.36
N LEU A 179 10.54 8.64 -13.53
CA LEU A 179 10.48 7.69 -14.65
C LEU A 179 9.20 6.85 -14.67
N LEU A 180 8.76 6.35 -13.51
CA LEU A 180 7.53 5.57 -13.39
C LEU A 180 6.29 6.43 -13.72
N VAL A 181 6.29 7.69 -13.29
CA VAL A 181 5.22 8.65 -13.57
C VAL A 181 5.17 8.99 -15.06
N ASP A 182 6.31 9.32 -15.68
CA ASP A 182 6.41 9.56 -17.12
C ASP A 182 5.90 8.36 -17.92
N GLU A 183 6.26 7.14 -17.50
CA GLU A 183 5.80 5.91 -18.16
C GLU A 183 4.31 5.65 -17.93
N ALA A 184 3.79 5.94 -16.74
CA ALA A 184 2.36 5.82 -16.45
C ALA A 184 1.54 6.81 -17.28
N VAL A 185 2.00 8.06 -17.44
CA VAL A 185 1.38 9.04 -18.34
C VAL A 185 1.45 8.57 -19.79
N ARG A 186 2.62 8.12 -20.25
CA ARG A 186 2.82 7.64 -21.63
C ARG A 186 1.93 6.44 -21.97
N LEU A 187 1.73 5.56 -21.00
CA LEU A 187 0.88 4.39 -21.15
C LEU A 187 -0.60 4.67 -20.89
N ASP A 188 -0.96 5.84 -20.36
CA ASP A 188 -2.29 6.10 -19.80
C ASP A 188 -2.69 4.98 -18.80
N LEU A 189 -1.79 4.72 -17.85
CA LEU A 189 -2.01 3.81 -16.73
C LEU A 189 -2.80 4.56 -15.67
N PRO A 190 -4.07 4.24 -15.42
CA PRO A 190 -4.94 5.14 -14.67
C PRO A 190 -4.65 5.18 -13.17
N ARG A 191 -3.70 4.40 -12.62
CA ARG A 191 -3.58 4.13 -11.17
C ARG A 191 -2.15 3.81 -10.73
N LEU A 192 -1.31 4.84 -10.62
CA LEU A 192 0.02 4.76 -10.02
C LEU A 192 0.01 5.41 -8.63
N MET A 193 0.20 4.60 -7.57
CA MET A 193 0.34 5.09 -6.20
C MET A 193 1.82 5.29 -5.83
N LEU A 194 2.20 6.50 -5.44
CA LEU A 194 3.50 6.78 -4.86
C LEU A 194 3.55 6.17 -3.46
N ASN A 195 4.38 5.15 -3.25
CA ASN A 195 4.52 4.49 -1.95
C ASN A 195 5.45 5.30 -1.06
N GLN A 196 4.89 5.89 -0.01
CA GLN A 196 5.63 6.64 1.01
C GLN A 196 6.66 7.62 0.42
N PRO A 197 6.27 8.57 -0.44
CA PRO A 197 7.22 9.43 -1.14
C PRO A 197 8.10 10.29 -0.21
N ALA A 198 7.63 10.59 1.00
CA ALA A 198 8.40 11.26 2.05
C ALA A 198 9.41 10.34 2.78
N ASN A 199 9.44 9.04 2.49
CA ASN A 199 10.45 8.13 3.03
C ASN A 199 11.85 8.60 2.63
N PRO A 200 12.87 8.54 3.50
CA PRO A 200 14.21 9.05 3.18
C PRO A 200 14.89 8.39 1.97
N MET A 201 14.47 7.19 1.56
CA MET A 201 14.96 6.54 0.34
C MET A 201 14.41 7.19 -0.94
N THR A 202 13.24 7.81 -0.87
CA THR A 202 12.57 8.51 -1.97
C THR A 202 12.84 10.01 -1.86
N GLY A 203 12.60 10.60 -0.69
CA GLY A 203 13.03 11.95 -0.31
C GLY A 203 12.24 13.09 -0.96
N LEU A 204 11.01 12.83 -1.41
CA LEU A 204 10.16 13.86 -2.01
C LEU A 204 9.39 14.61 -0.92
N THR A 205 9.57 15.93 -0.87
CA THR A 205 8.78 16.84 -0.03
C THR A 205 7.44 17.17 -0.70
N CYS A 206 6.52 17.81 0.01
CA CYS A 206 5.28 18.32 -0.57
C CYS A 206 5.55 19.19 -1.81
N LYS A 207 6.58 20.05 -1.73
CA LYS A 207 6.99 20.90 -2.86
C LYS A 207 7.36 20.09 -4.11
N ASP A 208 8.09 18.99 -3.95
CA ASP A 208 8.44 18.12 -5.07
C ASP A 208 7.22 17.37 -5.59
N LEU A 209 6.32 16.99 -4.68
CA LEU A 209 5.11 16.24 -4.99
C LEU A 209 4.07 17.05 -5.76
N VAL A 210 4.02 18.38 -5.63
CA VAL A 210 3.10 19.22 -6.43
C VAL A 210 3.27 18.98 -7.93
N GLU A 211 4.52 18.87 -8.41
CA GLU A 211 4.81 18.60 -9.81
C GLU A 211 4.39 17.18 -10.20
N VAL A 212 4.77 16.20 -9.40
CA VAL A 212 4.52 14.77 -9.68
C VAL A 212 3.02 14.45 -9.64
N ALA A 213 2.31 15.02 -8.67
CA ALA A 213 0.86 14.83 -8.48
C ALA A 213 0.02 15.60 -9.51
N ALA A 214 0.60 16.42 -10.38
CA ALA A 214 -0.12 17.06 -11.48
C ALA A 214 -0.65 16.04 -12.50
N ALA A 215 0.03 14.90 -12.66
CA ALA A 215 -0.44 13.79 -13.49
C ALA A 215 -1.70 13.15 -12.87
N GLU A 216 -2.76 13.01 -13.68
CA GLU A 216 -4.04 12.43 -13.23
C GLU A 216 -3.92 10.95 -12.86
N GLN A 217 -2.91 10.28 -13.40
CA GLN A 217 -2.54 8.89 -13.11
C GLN A 217 -1.91 8.69 -11.73
N VAL A 218 -1.62 9.76 -10.98
CA VAL A 218 -0.83 9.68 -9.74
C VAL A 218 -1.70 9.88 -8.51
N TRP A 219 -1.56 8.94 -7.57
CA TRP A 219 -2.05 9.02 -6.19
C TRP A 219 -0.87 9.13 -5.24
N THR A 220 -0.94 10.06 -4.30
CA THR A 220 0.12 10.27 -3.31
C THR A 220 -0.26 9.55 -2.02
N GLU A 221 0.48 8.53 -1.63
CA GLU A 221 0.31 7.94 -0.30
C GLU A 221 0.95 8.85 0.76
N GLN A 222 0.23 9.16 1.84
CA GLN A 222 0.81 9.79 3.03
C GLN A 222 0.62 8.85 4.22
N THR A 223 1.72 8.35 4.80
CA THR A 223 1.63 7.36 5.87
C THR A 223 1.84 7.97 7.25
N ALA A 224 1.13 7.46 8.26
CA ALA A 224 1.39 7.77 9.65
C ALA A 224 2.84 7.43 10.04
N LEU A 225 3.36 6.28 9.58
CA LEU A 225 4.68 5.81 9.98
C LEU A 225 5.81 6.77 9.61
N THR A 226 5.75 7.46 8.48
CA THR A 226 6.79 8.46 8.13
C THR A 226 6.90 9.56 9.18
N ARG A 227 5.77 10.01 9.73
CA ARG A 227 5.74 11.01 10.81
C ARG A 227 6.15 10.43 12.16
N LEU A 228 5.73 9.20 12.47
CA LEU A 228 6.08 8.51 13.73
C LEU A 228 7.56 8.18 13.84
N LEU A 229 8.22 8.00 12.69
CA LEU A 229 9.66 7.80 12.62
C LEU A 229 10.41 9.11 12.44
N ASP A 230 9.78 10.28 12.53
CA ASP A 230 10.41 11.59 12.30
C ASP A 230 11.18 11.68 10.97
N TYR A 231 10.68 11.04 9.92
CA TYR A 231 11.21 11.20 8.56
C TYR A 231 10.63 12.41 7.85
N GLN A 232 9.50 12.90 8.33
CA GLN A 232 8.78 14.06 7.81
C GLN A 232 8.40 14.94 8.99
N ASP A 233 8.54 16.25 8.86
CA ASP A 233 8.06 17.18 9.89
C ASP A 233 6.54 17.40 9.78
N LEU A 234 5.96 18.09 10.77
CA LEU A 234 4.53 18.32 10.82
C LEU A 234 4.04 19.24 9.69
N THR A 235 4.85 20.21 9.26
CA THR A 235 4.47 21.19 8.24
C THR A 235 4.36 20.49 6.89
N ASP A 236 5.39 19.75 6.49
CA ASP A 236 5.39 19.02 5.23
C ASP A 236 4.30 17.93 5.20
N PHE A 237 4.09 17.23 6.33
CA PHE A 237 2.99 16.26 6.47
C PHE A 237 1.62 16.93 6.31
N ALA A 238 1.39 18.08 6.96
CA ALA A 238 0.15 18.83 6.86
C ALA A 238 -0.08 19.38 5.44
N ASP A 239 0.97 19.88 4.79
CA ASP A 239 0.93 20.38 3.42
C ASP A 239 0.57 19.27 2.43
N VAL A 240 1.17 18.08 2.54
CA VAL A 240 0.79 16.93 1.70
C VAL A 240 -0.69 16.60 1.87
N LEU A 241 -1.16 16.50 3.13
CA LEU A 241 -2.56 16.16 3.40
C LEU A 241 -3.53 17.24 2.93
N SER A 242 -3.16 18.51 2.98
CA SER A 242 -4.07 19.64 2.71
C SER A 242 -4.07 20.08 1.26
N LEU A 243 -2.91 20.11 0.62
CA LEU A 243 -2.71 20.81 -0.66
C LEU A 243 -2.76 19.89 -1.87
N LEU A 244 -2.33 18.63 -1.74
CA LEU A 244 -2.19 17.76 -2.89
C LEU A 244 -3.52 17.09 -3.29
N PRO A 245 -3.80 16.94 -4.59
CA PRO A 245 -4.93 16.14 -5.05
C PRO A 245 -4.63 14.64 -4.88
N ARG A 246 -5.68 13.80 -4.89
CA ARG A 246 -5.56 12.32 -4.92
C ARG A 246 -4.62 11.76 -3.84
N VAL A 247 -4.73 12.30 -2.63
CA VAL A 247 -3.97 11.82 -1.47
C VAL A 247 -4.70 10.65 -0.84
N VAL A 248 -3.95 9.61 -0.51
CA VAL A 248 -4.42 8.42 0.20
C VAL A 248 -3.66 8.33 1.52
N TYR A 249 -4.38 8.46 2.63
CA TYR A 249 -3.79 8.33 3.96
C TYR A 249 -3.79 6.88 4.42
N SER A 250 -2.64 6.38 4.88
CA SER A 250 -2.46 5.00 5.34
C SER A 250 -1.61 4.91 6.61
N SER A 251 -1.56 3.74 7.24
CA SER A 251 -0.78 3.58 8.46
C SER A 251 0.69 3.22 8.20
N ASP A 252 0.95 2.29 7.26
CA ASP A 252 2.20 1.53 7.11
C ASP A 252 2.61 0.76 8.40
N LEU A 253 1.62 0.48 9.27
CA LEU A 253 1.84 -0.14 10.59
C LEU A 253 1.84 -1.68 10.54
N GLY A 254 1.86 -2.31 11.72
CA GLY A 254 1.97 -3.76 11.89
C GLY A 254 3.33 -4.23 12.44
N GLN A 255 4.26 -3.30 12.65
CA GLN A 255 5.52 -3.56 13.37
C GLN A 255 5.23 -3.71 14.89
N PRO A 256 5.80 -4.71 15.59
CA PRO A 256 5.57 -4.91 17.02
C PRO A 256 6.00 -3.75 17.94
N SER A 257 6.92 -2.90 17.48
CA SER A 257 7.42 -1.74 18.21
C SER A 257 6.62 -0.45 17.99
N GLN A 258 5.66 -0.45 17.05
CA GLN A 258 4.82 0.71 16.74
C GLN A 258 3.42 0.54 17.32
N MET A 259 2.64 1.63 17.32
CA MET A 259 1.27 1.58 17.83
C MET A 259 0.37 0.60 17.05
N ASP A 260 -0.69 0.14 17.71
CA ASP A 260 -1.70 -0.72 17.09
C ASP A 260 -2.82 0.08 16.41
N ILE A 261 -3.76 -0.59 15.75
CA ILE A 261 -4.81 -0.01 14.89
C ILE A 261 -5.66 1.03 15.64
N GLY A 262 -6.22 0.68 16.80
CA GLY A 262 -7.03 1.61 17.61
C GLY A 262 -6.28 2.90 18.00
N PRO A 263 -5.11 2.79 18.67
CA PRO A 263 -4.26 3.94 18.96
C PRO A 263 -3.85 4.76 17.73
N TRP A 264 -3.64 4.14 16.56
CA TRP A 264 -3.38 4.86 15.31
C TRP A 264 -4.55 5.72 14.86
N LEU A 265 -5.79 5.25 15.02
CA LEU A 265 -6.96 6.06 14.70
C LEU A 265 -7.07 7.28 15.61
N GLU A 266 -6.77 7.14 16.91
CA GLU A 266 -6.73 8.26 17.85
C GLU A 266 -5.61 9.25 17.52
N TRP A 267 -4.41 8.75 17.24
CA TRP A 267 -3.27 9.54 16.82
C TRP A 267 -3.56 10.30 15.51
N SER A 268 -4.21 9.65 14.54
CA SER A 268 -4.59 10.25 13.27
C SER A 268 -5.56 11.41 13.47
N ARG A 269 -6.60 11.23 14.31
CA ARG A 269 -7.53 12.33 14.67
C ARG A 269 -6.81 13.51 15.32
N SER A 270 -5.79 13.26 16.15
CA SER A 270 -4.98 14.34 16.71
C SER A 270 -4.16 15.04 15.63
N SER A 271 -3.51 14.28 14.75
CA SER A 271 -2.66 14.79 13.68
C SER A 271 -3.45 15.60 12.65
N PHE A 272 -4.66 15.15 12.28
CA PHE A 272 -5.53 15.90 11.37
C PHE A 272 -6.00 17.23 11.96
N ARG A 273 -6.26 17.28 13.28
CA ARG A 273 -6.57 18.54 13.96
C ARG A 273 -5.38 19.48 13.99
N GLN A 274 -4.18 18.96 14.20
CA GLN A 274 -2.94 19.76 14.16
C GLN A 274 -2.62 20.27 12.76
N ALA A 275 -2.96 19.50 11.72
CA ALA A 275 -2.88 19.89 10.32
C ALA A 275 -4.08 20.75 9.85
N GLU A 276 -5.00 21.10 10.76
CA GLU A 276 -6.17 21.95 10.48
C GLU A 276 -7.05 21.45 9.32
N LEU A 277 -7.12 20.14 9.11
CA LEU A 277 -7.91 19.55 8.03
C LEU A 277 -9.41 19.72 8.30
N THR A 278 -10.17 20.05 7.24
CA THR A 278 -11.63 20.07 7.31
C THR A 278 -12.19 18.64 7.42
N PRO A 279 -13.40 18.45 7.99
CA PRO A 279 -14.04 17.13 8.01
C PRO A 279 -14.18 16.49 6.63
N GLU A 280 -14.47 17.28 5.60
CA GLU A 280 -14.60 16.83 4.22
C GLU A 280 -13.27 16.32 3.69
N ARG A 281 -12.17 17.04 3.96
CA ARG A 281 -10.83 16.63 3.54
C ARG A 281 -10.38 15.35 4.25
N ILE A 282 -10.70 15.19 5.53
CA ILE A 282 -10.42 13.95 6.26
C ILE A 282 -11.16 12.77 5.60
N VAL A 283 -12.45 12.89 5.30
CA VAL A 283 -13.21 11.85 4.60
C VAL A 283 -12.62 11.59 3.20
N GLU A 284 -12.19 12.64 2.52
CA GLU A 284 -11.58 12.54 1.20
C GLU A 284 -10.33 11.64 1.22
N ILE A 285 -9.33 11.97 2.05
CA ILE A 285 -8.05 11.27 2.07
C ILE A 285 -8.10 9.88 2.73
N THR A 286 -9.05 9.66 3.64
CA THR A 286 -9.16 8.39 4.40
C THR A 286 -10.17 7.43 3.82
N ARG A 287 -11.08 7.88 2.94
CA ARG A 287 -12.14 7.03 2.38
C ARG A 287 -12.35 7.27 0.90
N THR A 288 -12.68 8.49 0.49
CA THR A 288 -13.12 8.75 -0.90
C THR A 288 -12.02 8.49 -1.93
N GLU A 289 -10.82 9.06 -1.74
CA GLU A 289 -9.68 8.86 -2.64
C GLU A 289 -9.13 7.43 -2.59
N PRO A 290 -8.97 6.78 -1.42
CA PRO A 290 -8.66 5.35 -1.37
C PRO A 290 -9.65 4.48 -2.15
N LEU A 291 -10.96 4.73 -2.00
CA LEU A 291 -11.99 3.99 -2.73
C LEU A 291 -11.94 4.28 -4.23
N LYS A 292 -11.84 5.55 -4.66
CA LYS A 292 -11.62 5.88 -6.07
C LYS A 292 -10.38 5.19 -6.63
N MET A 293 -9.31 5.11 -5.83
CA MET A 293 -8.06 4.44 -6.18
C MET A 293 -8.16 2.91 -6.15
N LEU A 294 -9.14 2.29 -5.48
CA LEU A 294 -9.23 0.83 -5.41
C LEU A 294 -10.44 0.24 -6.16
N SER A 295 -11.48 1.01 -6.48
CA SER A 295 -12.66 0.49 -7.17
C SER A 295 -12.34 -0.03 -8.58
N LEU A 296 -13.02 -1.11 -8.97
CA LEU A 296 -12.96 -1.71 -10.31
C LEU A 296 -13.57 -0.78 -11.37
#